data_AF-A0A381X4D8-F1
#
_entry.id   AF-A0A381X4D8-F1
#
_cell.length_a   1.000
_cell.length_b   1.000
_cell.length_c   1.000
_cell.angle_alpha   90.00
_cell.angle_beta   90.00
_cell.angle_gamma   90.00
#
_symmetry.space_group_name_H-M   'P 1'
#
loop_
_entity.id
_entity.type
_entity.pdbx_description
1 polymer ?
#
loop_
_entity_poly.entity_id
_entity_poly.type
_entity_poly.pdbx_seq_one_letter_code
_entity_poly.pdbx_strand_id
1 'polypeptide(L)'
;MQLDRRQFTRVAGAGGIAIGAAWQQACVQFTETGEVSPETVRTLLDAQGSRSIYDSAEEFEKLRRAVENLVRVRSELRSFPLDEDEQPLTIFRRG
;
A
#
# COMPACT_ATOMS: atom_id res chain seq x y z
N MET A 1 -15.70 18.24 -12.18
CA MET A 1 -16.59 17.09 -11.93
C MET A 1 -16.82 17.00 -10.43
N GLN A 2 -18.06 17.19 -9.95
CA GLN A 2 -18.37 17.02 -8.51
C GLN A 2 -18.82 15.58 -8.29
N LEU A 3 -18.03 14.81 -7.52
CA LEU A 3 -18.36 13.44 -7.14
C LEU A 3 -19.28 13.47 -5.91
N ASP A 4 -20.46 12.85 -6.00
CA ASP A 4 -21.34 12.67 -4.84
C ASP A 4 -20.71 11.69 -3.82
N ARG A 5 -20.99 11.86 -2.53
CA ARG A 5 -20.50 11.02 -1.43
C ARG A 5 -20.66 9.51 -1.65
N ARG A 6 -21.75 9.05 -2.28
CA ARG A 6 -21.96 7.63 -2.64
C ARG A 6 -21.02 7.20 -3.77
N GLN A 7 -20.79 8.05 -4.76
CA GLN A 7 -19.82 7.81 -5.82
C GLN A 7 -18.39 7.80 -5.28
N PHE A 8 -18.05 8.74 -4.39
CA PHE A 8 -16.77 8.75 -3.68
C PHE A 8 -16.57 7.49 -2.85
N THR A 9 -17.57 7.05 -2.08
CA THR A 9 -17.47 5.82 -1.26
C THR A 9 -17.33 4.56 -2.13
N ARG A 10 -17.99 4.52 -3.30
CA ARG A 10 -17.89 3.41 -4.24
C ARG A 10 -16.51 3.35 -4.92
N VAL A 11 -15.98 4.52 -5.31
CA VAL A 11 -14.65 4.65 -5.91
C VAL A 11 -13.54 4.41 -4.87
N ALA A 12 -13.69 4.95 -3.66
CA ALA A 12 -12.77 4.73 -2.55
C ALA A 12 -12.83 3.29 -2.01
N GLY A 13 -14.01 2.67 -2.01
CA GLY A 13 -14.19 1.27 -1.63
C GLY A 13 -13.61 0.31 -2.66
N ALA A 14 -13.89 0.52 -3.95
CA ALA A 14 -13.30 -0.27 -5.03
C ALA A 14 -11.78 -0.05 -5.15
N GLY A 15 -11.33 1.20 -5.03
CA GLY A 15 -9.91 1.57 -4.99
C GLY A 15 -9.20 0.99 -3.77
N GLY A 16 -9.83 1.02 -2.60
CA GLY A 16 -9.28 0.43 -1.37
C GLY A 16 -9.15 -1.09 -1.42
N ILE A 17 -10.12 -1.78 -2.03
CA ILE A 17 -10.05 -3.24 -2.25
C ILE A 17 -8.95 -3.57 -3.27
N ALA A 18 -8.86 -2.82 -4.37
CA ALA A 18 -7.81 -2.99 -5.38
C ALA A 18 -6.41 -2.75 -4.81
N ILE A 19 -6.23 -1.71 -3.99
CA ILE A 19 -4.99 -1.43 -3.26
C ILE A 19 -4.65 -2.59 -2.32
N GLY A 20 -5.63 -3.07 -1.54
CA GLY A 20 -5.43 -4.16 -0.60
C GLY A 20 -4.94 -5.44 -1.30
N ALA A 21 -5.56 -5.78 -2.43
CA ALA A 21 -5.17 -6.94 -3.23
C ALA A 21 -3.79 -6.77 -3.87
N ALA A 22 -3.52 -5.63 -4.51
CA ALA A 22 -2.21 -5.32 -5.09
C ALA A 22 -1.10 -5.32 -4.02
N TRP A 23 -1.41 -4.87 -2.80
CA TRP A 23 -0.48 -4.90 -1.68
C TRP A 23 -0.17 -6.33 -1.22
N GLN A 24 -1.17 -7.21 -1.14
CA GLN A 24 -0.92 -8.63 -0.85
C GLN A 24 -0.04 -9.26 -1.93
N GLN A 25 -0.32 -8.97 -3.21
CA GLN A 25 0.49 -9.46 -4.32
C GLN A 25 1.94 -8.98 -4.22
N ALA A 26 2.17 -7.70 -3.86
CA ALA A 26 3.52 -7.18 -3.63
C ALA A 26 4.25 -7.92 -2.50
N CYS A 27 3.54 -8.25 -1.41
CA CYS A 27 4.11 -9.03 -0.31
C CYS A 27 4.50 -10.44 -0.75
N VAL A 28 3.65 -11.11 -1.54
CA VAL A 28 3.93 -12.46 -2.07
C VAL A 28 5.13 -12.43 -3.00
N GLN A 29 5.13 -11.53 -3.99
CA GLN A 29 6.25 -11.38 -4.93
C GLN A 29 7.57 -11.13 -4.20
N PHE A 30 7.59 -10.17 -3.27
CA PHE A 30 8.80 -9.88 -2.51
C PHE A 30 9.27 -11.08 -1.66
N THR A 31 8.36 -11.88 -1.12
CA THR A 31 8.72 -13.08 -0.34
C THR A 31 9.31 -14.17 -1.23
N GLU A 32 8.79 -14.32 -2.46
CA GLU A 32 9.20 -15.38 -3.39
C GLU A 32 10.47 -15.03 -4.17
N THR A 33 10.64 -13.77 -4.57
CA THR A 33 11.69 -13.34 -5.51
C THR A 33 12.62 -12.27 -4.95
N GLY A 34 12.26 -11.63 -3.83
CA GLY A 34 12.97 -10.46 -3.31
C GLY A 34 12.66 -9.15 -4.04
N GLU A 35 11.77 -9.18 -5.05
CA GLU A 35 11.44 -8.03 -5.89
C GLU A 35 9.93 -7.88 -6.05
N VAL A 36 9.47 -6.64 -6.26
CA VAL A 36 8.07 -6.35 -6.62
C VAL A 36 7.99 -5.96 -8.09
N SER A 37 7.03 -6.55 -8.81
CA SER A 37 6.91 -6.35 -10.26
C SER A 37 6.46 -4.92 -10.59
N PRO A 38 6.92 -4.35 -11.73
CA PRO A 38 6.47 -3.04 -12.21
C PRO A 38 4.95 -2.92 -12.32
N GLU A 39 4.25 -3.98 -12.74
CA GLU A 39 2.80 -4.00 -12.92
C GLU A 39 2.07 -3.89 -11.58
N THR A 40 2.57 -4.59 -10.56
CA THR A 40 2.04 -4.53 -9.20
C THR A 40 2.25 -3.15 -8.59
N VAL A 41 3.43 -2.55 -8.78
CA VAL A 41 3.70 -1.18 -8.34
C VAL A 41 2.81 -0.17 -9.07
N ARG A 42 2.65 -0.28 -10.40
CA ARG A 42 1.72 0.58 -11.16
C ARG A 42 0.29 0.49 -10.62
N THR A 43 -0.18 -0.71 -10.28
CA THR A 43 -1.52 -0.92 -9.73
C THR A 43 -1.68 -0.24 -8.36
N LEU A 44 -0.65 -0.31 -7.50
CA LEU A 44 -0.64 0.40 -6.21
C LEU A 44 -0.67 1.92 -6.39
N LEU A 45 0.12 2.42 -7.33
CA LEU A 45 0.28 3.84 -7.61
C LEU A 45 -0.94 4.47 -8.30
N ASP A 46 -1.54 3.76 -9.27
CA ASP A 46 -2.75 4.16 -9.99
C ASP A 46 -3.93 4.39 -9.03
N ALA A 47 -3.95 3.69 -7.91
CA ALA A 47 -4.99 3.84 -6.91
C ALA A 47 -4.76 5.02 -5.94
N GLN A 48 -3.55 5.59 -5.92
CA GLN A 48 -3.23 6.77 -5.10
C GLN A 48 -3.44 8.10 -5.84
N GLY A 49 -3.50 8.11 -7.18
CA GLY A 49 -3.68 9.33 -7.95
C GLY A 49 -3.43 9.17 -9.45
N SER A 50 -3.38 10.29 -10.16
CA SER A 50 -3.21 10.31 -11.62
C SER A 50 -1.80 9.88 -12.04
N ARG A 51 -1.71 9.02 -13.06
CA ARG A 51 -0.48 8.45 -13.65
C ARG A 51 0.69 9.41 -13.90
N SER A 52 0.42 10.70 -14.12
CA SER A 52 1.43 11.69 -14.54
C SER A 52 2.57 11.92 -13.54
N ILE A 53 2.40 11.55 -12.27
CA ILE A 53 3.46 11.72 -11.25
C ILE A 53 4.55 10.64 -11.33
N TYR A 54 4.38 9.60 -12.16
CA TYR A 54 5.28 8.44 -12.23
C TYR A 54 5.74 8.06 -13.66
N ASP A 55 5.56 8.94 -14.64
CA ASP A 55 5.88 8.67 -16.05
C ASP A 55 7.41 8.61 -16.34
N SER A 56 8.24 9.18 -15.45
CA SER A 56 9.68 9.06 -15.53
C SER A 56 10.12 7.65 -15.11
N ALA A 57 10.86 6.95 -15.98
CA ALA A 57 11.37 5.63 -15.68
C ALA A 57 12.29 5.59 -14.44
N GLU A 58 13.06 6.65 -14.21
CA GLU A 58 13.93 6.76 -13.04
C GLU A 58 13.11 6.92 -11.74
N GLU A 59 12.11 7.79 -11.76
CA GLU A 59 11.24 8.01 -10.59
C GLU A 59 10.39 6.77 -10.30
N PHE A 60 9.92 6.08 -11.34
CA PHE A 60 9.21 4.82 -11.20
C PHE A 60 10.08 3.75 -10.51
N GLU A 61 11.36 3.63 -10.87
CA GLU A 61 12.28 2.69 -10.23
C GLU A 61 12.56 3.06 -8.76
N LYS A 62 12.68 4.36 -8.43
CA LYS A 62 12.79 4.81 -7.04
C LYS A 62 11.56 4.39 -6.22
N LEU A 63 10.37 4.51 -6.79
CA LEU A 63 9.13 4.11 -6.15
C LEU A 63 9.01 2.60 -6.00
N ARG A 64 9.44 1.83 -7.00
CA ARG A 64 9.49 0.37 -6.92
C ARG A 64 10.35 -0.08 -5.74
N ARG A 65 11.54 0.49 -5.59
CA ARG A 65 12.43 0.25 -4.44
C ARG A 65 11.82 0.71 -3.12
N ALA A 66 11.07 1.82 -3.11
CA ALA A 66 10.38 2.28 -1.91
C ALA A 66 9.28 1.30 -1.47
N VAL A 67 8.53 0.73 -2.41
CA VAL A 67 7.52 -0.32 -2.14
C VAL A 67 8.19 -1.57 -1.57
N GLU A 68 9.29 -2.04 -2.15
CA GLU A 68 10.06 -3.18 -1.65
C GLU A 68 10.55 -2.94 -0.21
N ASN A 69 11.13 -1.77 0.04
CA ASN A 69 11.58 -1.39 1.39
C ASN A 69 10.42 -1.40 2.39
N LEU A 70 9.24 -0.89 2.00
CA LEU A 70 8.07 -0.87 2.87
C LEU A 70 7.54 -2.28 3.14
N VAL A 71 7.51 -3.16 2.13
CA VAL A 71 7.14 -4.57 2.31
C VAL A 71 8.10 -5.27 3.28
N ARG A 72 9.42 -5.05 3.13
CA ARG A 72 10.42 -5.60 4.04
C ARG A 72 10.22 -5.11 5.47
N VAL A 73 10.15 -3.79 5.69
CA VAL A 73 9.95 -3.20 7.02
C VAL A 73 8.67 -3.74 7.65
N ARG A 74 7.59 -3.84 6.89
CA ARG A 74 6.33 -4.41 7.39
C ARG A 74 6.49 -5.88 7.80
N SER A 75 7.22 -6.68 7.03
CA SER A 75 7.48 -8.09 7.36
C SER A 75 8.25 -8.20 8.68
N GLU A 76 9.30 -7.39 8.84
CA GLU A 76 10.07 -7.30 10.09
C GLU A 76 9.19 -6.86 11.27
N LEU A 77 8.39 -5.79 11.11
CA LEU A 77 7.49 -5.32 12.17
C LEU A 77 6.45 -6.37 12.58
N ARG A 78 6.01 -7.25 11.67
CA ARG A 78 5.06 -8.32 11.99
C ARG A 78 5.71 -9.55 12.63
N SER A 79 7.02 -9.72 12.50
CA SER A 79 7.74 -10.80 13.18
C SER A 79 8.15 -10.42 14.60
N PHE A 80 8.08 -9.14 14.97
CA PHE A 80 8.30 -8.71 16.34
C PHE A 80 7.24 -9.31 17.27
N PRO A 81 7.65 -10.03 18.33
CA PRO A 81 6.71 -10.51 19.34
C PRO A 81 6.17 -9.31 20.10
N LEU A 82 4.85 -9.19 20.13
CA LEU A 82 4.13 -8.22 20.96
C LEU A 82 3.50 -8.99 22.13
N ASP A 83 3.54 -8.41 23.32
CA ASP A 83 2.78 -8.92 24.45
C ASP A 83 1.29 -8.60 24.21
N GLU A 84 0.39 -9.57 24.43
CA GLU A 84 -1.04 -9.39 24.23
C GLU A 84 -1.62 -8.32 25.16
N ASP A 85 -0.99 -8.10 26.31
CA ASP A 85 -1.37 -7.09 27.29
C ASP A 85 -0.70 -5.72 27.04
N GLU A 86 0.19 -5.61 26.04
CA GLU A 86 0.87 -4.35 25.71
C GLU A 86 -0.11 -3.36 25.09
N GLN A 87 -0.40 -2.27 25.82
CA GLN A 87 -1.28 -1.22 25.32
C GLN A 87 -0.57 -0.33 24.29
N PRO A 88 -1.28 0.12 23.25
CA PRO A 88 -0.71 1.06 22.30
C PRO A 88 -0.40 2.40 22.98
N LEU A 89 0.68 3.06 22.55
CA LEU A 89 1.14 4.35 23.09
C LEU A 89 0.05 5.44 23.08
N THR A 90 -0.89 5.38 22.14
CA THR A 90 -1.98 6.34 22.02
C THR A 90 -3.29 5.62 21.79
N ILE A 91 -4.27 5.89 22.65
CA ILE A 91 -5.63 5.34 22.57
C ILE A 91 -6.59 6.48 22.24
N PHE A 92 -7.20 6.43 21.06
CA PHE A 92 -8.28 7.35 20.70
C PHE A 92 -9.60 6.85 21.29
N ARG A 93 -10.21 7.64 22.18
CA ARG A 93 -11.56 7.37 22.70
C ARG A 93 -12.56 8.31 22.04
N ARG A 94 -13.70 7.77 21.64
CA ARG A 94 -14.83 8.56 21.17
C ARG A 94 -15.60 9.05 22.41
N GLY A 95 -15.64 10.37 22.60
CA GLY A 95 -16.53 11.02 23.57
C GLY A 95 -17.94 11.18 23.01
#